data_AF-A0AAV6ECP5-F1
#
_entry.id   AF-A0AAV6ECP5-F1
#
_cell.length_a   1.000
_cell.length_b   1.000
_cell.length_c   1.000
_cell.angle_alpha   90.00
_cell.angle_beta   90.00
_cell.angle_gamma   90.00
#
_symmetry.space_group_name_H-M   'P 1'
#
loop_
_entity.id
_entity.type
_entity.pdbx_description
1 polymer ?
#
loop_
_entity_poly.entity_id
_entity_poly.type
_entity_poly.pdbx_seq_one_letter_code
_entity_poly.pdbx_strand_id
1 'polypeptide(L)'
;MLDNIKLQNDKLILEIKSLSSQNDNIKSENQKLQKLNTDLYFVLNYGTAKSRIKNQLTYKLGEAMIKNSKSIWGYIKMPYILSYIKETHQKNQKFYQEKIKANPSLKLPPLELYPDYNEAIKIKEHLSYKLGEALINADKSKLGYLTLWFKCKKIANKFNK
;
A
#
# COMPACT_ATOMS: atom_id res chain seq x y z
N MET A 1 18.11 -5.15 -65.67
CA MET A 1 18.92 -4.30 -64.76
C MET A 1 18.03 -3.39 -63.91
N LEU A 2 17.09 -2.65 -64.51
CA LEU A 2 16.18 -1.75 -63.80
C LEU A 2 15.26 -2.44 -62.77
N ASP A 3 14.67 -3.60 -63.12
CA ASP A 3 13.74 -4.33 -62.23
C ASP A 3 14.43 -4.87 -60.97
N ASN A 4 15.68 -5.30 -61.09
CA ASN A 4 16.47 -5.78 -59.95
C ASN A 4 16.80 -4.64 -58.97
N ILE A 5 17.08 -3.45 -59.50
CA ILE A 5 17.32 -2.24 -58.70
C ILE A 5 16.04 -1.85 -57.95
N LYS A 6 14.88 -1.89 -58.62
CA LYS A 6 13.58 -1.60 -57.99
C LYS A 6 13.26 -2.58 -56.85
N LEU A 7 13.43 -3.88 -57.09
CA LEU A 7 13.22 -4.92 -56.08
C LEU A 7 14.14 -4.75 -54.86
N GLN A 8 15.39 -4.34 -55.08
CA GLN A 8 16.34 -4.09 -54.00
C GLN A 8 15.98 -2.84 -53.18
N ASN A 9 15.50 -1.77 -53.83
CA ASN A 9 15.01 -0.58 -53.14
C ASN A 9 13.77 -0.88 -52.28
N ASP A 10 12.83 -1.67 -52.78
CA ASP A 10 11.62 -2.04 -52.01
C ASP A 10 11.98 -2.85 -50.75
N LYS A 11 12.97 -3.76 -50.85
CA LYS A 11 13.51 -4.49 -49.69
C LYS A 11 14.14 -3.57 -48.65
N LEU A 12 14.97 -2.62 -49.09
CA LEU A 12 15.60 -1.64 -48.19
C LEU A 12 14.55 -0.76 -47.49
N ILE A 13 13.50 -0.35 -48.19
CA ILE A 13 12.40 0.43 -47.60
C ILE A 13 11.67 -0.38 -46.53
N LEU A 14 11.43 -1.67 -46.76
CA LEU A 14 10.81 -2.56 -45.77
C LEU A 14 11.69 -2.73 -44.53
N GLU A 15 13.00 -2.87 -44.72
CA GLU A 15 13.97 -2.97 -43.63
C GLU A 15 14.06 -1.67 -42.80
N ILE A 16 14.08 -0.50 -43.46
CA ILE A 16 14.05 0.80 -42.78
C ILE A 16 12.78 0.93 -41.92
N LYS A 17 11.63 0.48 -42.43
CA LYS A 17 10.36 0.51 -41.68
C LYS A 17 10.39 -0.39 -40.45
N SER A 18 10.94 -1.60 -40.57
CA SER A 18 11.03 -2.53 -39.43
C SER A 18 11.99 -2.02 -38.36
N LEU A 19 13.14 -1.48 -38.75
CA LEU A 19 14.12 -0.87 -37.84
C LEU A 19 13.55 0.37 -37.14
N SER A 20 12.80 1.21 -37.86
CA SER A 20 12.11 2.37 -37.25
C SER A 20 11.13 1.93 -36.16
N SER A 21 10.32 0.89 -36.44
CA SER A 21 9.38 0.34 -35.46
C SER A 21 10.08 -0.25 -34.23
N GLN A 22 11.19 -0.96 -34.44
CA GLN A 22 12.03 -1.46 -33.35
C GLN A 22 12.59 -0.32 -32.48
N ASN A 23 13.08 0.76 -33.10
CA ASN A 23 13.57 1.93 -32.37
C ASN A 23 12.49 2.60 -31.52
N ASP A 24 11.26 2.70 -32.03
CA ASP A 24 10.13 3.24 -31.27
C ASP A 24 9.81 2.37 -30.03
N ASN A 25 9.85 1.04 -30.19
CA ASN A 25 9.67 0.10 -29.08
C ASN A 25 10.78 0.24 -28.03
N ILE A 26 12.04 0.28 -28.45
CA ILE A 26 13.20 0.47 -27.55
C ILE A 26 13.08 1.79 -26.79
N LYS A 27 12.66 2.86 -27.45
CA LYS A 27 12.42 4.16 -26.81
C LYS A 27 11.33 4.07 -25.74
N SER A 28 10.23 3.38 -26.02
CA SER A 28 9.14 3.13 -25.07
C SER A 28 9.61 2.31 -23.86
N GLU A 29 10.41 1.26 -24.08
CA GLU A 29 10.98 0.44 -23.01
C GLU A 29 11.95 1.23 -22.13
N ASN A 30 12.81 2.05 -22.74
CA ASN A 30 13.73 2.91 -22.00
C ASN A 30 12.97 3.92 -21.11
N GLN A 31 11.86 4.49 -21.58
CA GLN A 31 11.01 5.35 -20.75
C GLN A 31 10.40 4.60 -19.56
N LYS A 32 9.94 3.36 -19.77
CA LYS A 32 9.43 2.51 -18.67
C LYS A 32 10.51 2.19 -17.65
N LEU A 33 11.73 1.87 -18.10
CA LEU A 33 12.88 1.60 -17.22
C LEU A 33 13.27 2.83 -16.41
N GLN A 34 13.29 4.02 -17.01
CA GLN A 34 13.55 5.27 -16.28
C GLN A 34 12.52 5.48 -15.17
N LYS A 35 11.23 5.31 -15.48
CA LYS A 35 10.16 5.41 -14.47
C LYS A 35 10.36 4.40 -13.34
N LEU A 36 10.64 3.14 -13.68
CA LEU A 36 10.87 2.09 -12.70
C LEU A 36 12.05 2.42 -11.78
N ASN A 37 13.14 2.96 -12.31
CA ASN A 37 14.29 3.38 -11.53
C ASN A 37 13.93 4.51 -10.56
N THR A 38 13.13 5.49 -10.99
CA THR A 38 12.62 6.56 -10.11
C THR A 38 11.73 5.99 -9.00
N ASP A 39 10.81 5.09 -9.33
CA ASP A 39 9.92 4.45 -8.36
C ASP A 39 10.72 3.61 -7.35
N LEU A 40 11.72 2.85 -7.80
CA LEU A 40 12.62 2.09 -6.94
C LEU A 40 13.41 2.99 -6.00
N TYR A 41 14.00 4.08 -6.51
CA TYR A 41 14.71 5.05 -5.67
C TYR A 41 13.78 5.64 -4.60
N PHE A 42 12.54 5.97 -4.95
CA PHE A 42 11.54 6.44 -3.98
C PHE A 42 11.27 5.38 -2.91
N VAL A 43 11.03 4.13 -3.30
CA VAL A 43 10.74 3.03 -2.38
C VAL A 43 11.93 2.74 -1.45
N LEU A 44 13.16 2.84 -1.94
CA LEU A 44 14.37 2.64 -1.11
C LEU A 44 14.51 3.73 -0.03
N ASN A 45 14.14 4.98 -0.34
CA ASN A 45 14.27 6.08 0.61
C ASN A 45 13.09 6.18 1.59
N TYR A 46 11.86 5.88 1.13
CA TYR A 46 10.64 6.18 1.89
C TYR A 46 9.75 4.96 2.19
N GLY A 47 10.11 3.79 1.67
CA GLY A 47 9.29 2.58 1.71
C GLY A 47 8.07 2.65 0.78
N THR A 48 7.06 1.83 1.07
CA THR A 48 5.84 1.71 0.26
C THR A 48 4.61 2.29 0.96
N ALA A 49 3.62 2.75 0.20
CA ALA A 49 2.33 3.17 0.73
C ALA A 49 1.65 2.01 1.45
N LYS A 50 1.78 0.79 0.92
CA LYS A 50 1.29 -0.44 1.57
C LYS A 50 1.82 -0.58 2.99
N SER A 51 3.14 -0.42 3.19
CA SER A 51 3.75 -0.50 4.52
C SER A 51 3.26 0.63 5.44
N ARG A 52 3.10 1.85 4.91
CA ARG A 52 2.57 2.98 5.69
C ARG A 52 1.12 2.78 6.14
N ILE A 53 0.24 2.30 5.25
CA ILE A 53 -1.16 2.01 5.59
C ILE A 53 -1.23 0.87 6.60
N LYS A 54 -0.44 -0.20 6.43
CA LYS A 54 -0.36 -1.29 7.42
C LYS A 54 0.20 -0.83 8.77
N ASN A 55 1.06 0.18 8.78
CA ASN A 55 1.59 0.76 10.01
C ASN A 55 0.56 1.64 10.76
N GLN A 56 -0.58 2.01 10.14
CA GLN A 56 -1.62 2.77 10.82
C GLN A 56 -2.21 1.96 11.99
N LEU A 57 -2.56 2.66 13.07
CA LEU A 57 -3.17 2.05 14.26
C LEU A 57 -4.40 1.20 13.89
N THR A 58 -5.24 1.73 13.01
CA THR A 58 -6.44 1.05 12.49
C THR A 58 -6.12 -0.35 11.97
N TYR A 59 -5.18 -0.47 11.03
CA TYR A 59 -4.83 -1.76 10.46
C TYR A 59 -4.25 -2.71 11.52
N LYS A 60 -3.32 -2.23 12.36
CA LYS A 60 -2.69 -3.04 13.42
C LYS A 60 -3.70 -3.62 14.40
N LEU A 61 -4.69 -2.83 14.80
CA LEU A 61 -5.73 -3.26 15.72
C LEU A 61 -6.59 -4.36 15.11
N GLY A 62 -7.12 -4.17 13.90
CA GLY A 62 -7.96 -5.21 13.30
C GLY A 62 -7.19 -6.45 12.88
N GLU A 63 -5.92 -6.33 12.48
CA GLU A 63 -5.04 -7.50 12.27
C GLU A 63 -4.87 -8.30 13.57
N ALA A 64 -4.65 -7.62 14.70
CA ALA A 64 -4.59 -8.27 16.01
C ALA A 64 -5.93 -8.92 16.39
N MET A 65 -7.07 -8.29 16.08
CA MET A 65 -8.39 -8.88 16.31
C MET A 65 -8.55 -10.21 15.54
N ILE A 66 -8.23 -10.23 14.24
CA ILE A 66 -8.33 -11.43 13.40
C ILE A 66 -7.39 -12.54 13.90
N LYS A 67 -6.16 -12.19 14.29
CA LYS A 67 -5.19 -13.17 14.77
C LYS A 67 -5.64 -13.82 16.08
N ASN A 68 -6.18 -13.02 17.01
CA ASN A 68 -6.56 -13.47 18.34
C ASN A 68 -7.99 -14.02 18.42
N SER A 69 -8.83 -13.84 17.39
CA SER A 69 -10.20 -14.37 17.36
C SER A 69 -10.28 -15.86 17.03
N LYS A 70 -9.14 -16.55 16.82
CA LYS A 70 -9.09 -17.97 16.41
C LYS A 70 -9.10 -18.96 17.57
N SER A 71 -9.02 -18.49 18.82
CA SER A 71 -9.04 -19.35 20.01
C SER A 71 -9.66 -18.63 21.20
N ILE A 72 -10.20 -19.41 22.15
CA ILE A 72 -10.78 -18.90 23.40
C ILE A 72 -9.73 -18.10 24.19
N TRP A 73 -8.52 -18.65 24.33
CA TRP A 73 -7.40 -17.96 24.97
C TRP A 73 -6.99 -16.68 24.25
N GLY A 74 -7.12 -16.63 22.93
CA GLY A 74 -6.88 -15.43 22.14
C GLY A 74 -7.89 -14.33 22.46
N TYR A 75 -9.19 -14.65 22.56
CA TYR A 75 -10.22 -13.71 22.98
C TYR A 75 -9.98 -13.15 24.38
N ILE A 76 -9.60 -14.00 25.35
CA ILE A 76 -9.32 -13.58 26.73
C ILE A 76 -8.14 -12.59 26.77
N LYS A 77 -7.07 -12.85 26.00
CA LYS A 77 -5.88 -11.97 25.95
C LYS A 77 -6.06 -10.73 25.07
N MET A 78 -7.08 -10.70 24.21
CA MET A 78 -7.26 -9.67 23.20
C MET A 78 -7.30 -8.24 23.76
N PRO A 79 -8.02 -7.93 24.86
CA PRO A 79 -8.05 -6.56 25.40
C PRO A 79 -6.65 -6.03 25.76
N TYR A 80 -5.83 -6.87 26.39
CA TYR A 80 -4.46 -6.52 26.75
C TYR A 80 -3.59 -6.26 25.50
N ILE A 81 -3.68 -7.14 24.50
CA ILE A 81 -2.93 -7.00 23.24
C ILE A 81 -3.30 -5.69 22.53
N LEU A 82 -4.59 -5.36 22.46
CA LEU A 82 -5.07 -4.14 21.82
C LEU A 82 -4.59 -2.87 22.56
N SER A 83 -4.61 -2.87 23.89
CA SER A 83 -4.06 -1.77 24.69
C SER A 83 -2.57 -1.57 24.42
N TYR A 84 -1.80 -2.66 24.47
CA TYR A 84 -0.36 -2.64 24.20
C TYR A 84 -0.03 -2.08 22.81
N ILE A 85 -0.78 -2.50 21.77
CA ILE A 85 -0.61 -1.98 20.40
C ILE A 85 -0.90 -0.47 20.35
N LYS A 86 -1.97 0.00 20.99
CA LYS A 86 -2.36 1.42 21.03
C LYS A 86 -1.26 2.26 21.69
N GLU A 87 -0.80 1.86 22.87
CA GLU A 87 0.25 2.55 23.62
C GLU A 87 1.58 2.58 22.86
N THR A 88 2.01 1.43 22.33
CA THR A 88 3.25 1.33 21.56
C THR A 88 3.20 2.20 20.30
N HIS A 89 2.06 2.21 19.60
CA HIS A 89 1.87 3.07 18.43
C HIS A 89 1.93 4.56 18.79
N GLN A 90 1.32 4.98 19.90
CA GLN A 90 1.38 6.37 20.38
C GLN A 90 2.80 6.79 20.75
N LYS A 91 3.56 5.93 21.45
CA LYS A 91 4.98 6.16 21.77
C LYS A 91 5.82 6.34 20.51
N ASN A 92 5.65 5.45 19.53
CA ASN A 92 6.36 5.53 18.25
C ASN A 92 6.00 6.80 17.46
N GLN A 93 4.73 7.24 17.49
CA GLN A 93 4.33 8.50 16.87
C GLN A 93 5.00 9.71 17.53
N LYS A 94 5.04 9.77 18.86
CA LYS A 94 5.71 10.85 19.60
C LYS A 94 7.20 10.91 19.26
N PHE A 95 7.87 9.77 19.29
CA PHE A 95 9.28 9.65 18.93
C PHE A 95 9.57 10.09 17.49
N TYR A 96 8.71 9.71 16.54
CA TYR A 96 8.83 10.17 15.16
C TYR A 96 8.65 11.70 15.03
N GLN A 97 7.70 12.29 15.76
CA GLN A 97 7.51 13.73 15.77
C GLN A 97 8.74 14.46 16.34
N GLU A 98 9.35 13.94 17.41
CA GLU A 98 10.59 14.47 17.97
C GLU A 98 11.75 14.41 16.96
N LYS A 99 11.88 13.28 16.25
CA LYS A 99 12.88 13.14 15.17
C LYS A 99 12.71 14.15 14.05
N ILE A 100 11.47 14.40 13.60
CA ILE A 100 11.21 15.40 12.55
C ILE A 100 11.46 16.82 13.07
N LYS A 101 11.15 17.11 14.34
CA LYS A 101 11.46 18.41 14.95
C LYS A 101 12.97 18.67 14.99
N ALA A 102 13.76 17.65 15.31
CA ALA A 102 15.21 17.73 15.32
C ALA A 102 15.81 17.78 13.90
N ASN A 103 15.23 17.04 12.94
CA ASN A 103 15.64 17.04 11.55
C ASN A 103 14.42 16.99 10.61
N PRO A 104 13.98 18.13 10.06
CA PRO A 104 12.82 18.21 9.17
C PRO A 104 12.93 17.37 7.90
N SER A 105 14.13 17.02 7.43
CA SER A 105 14.33 16.22 6.21
C SER A 105 13.89 14.76 6.38
N LEU A 106 13.73 14.29 7.62
CA LEU A 106 13.23 12.94 7.93
C LEU A 106 11.71 12.80 7.78
N LYS A 107 11.01 13.90 7.45
CA LYS A 107 9.56 13.87 7.26
C LYS A 107 9.20 13.04 6.03
N LEU A 108 8.42 11.99 6.25
CA LEU A 108 7.89 11.17 5.16
C LEU A 108 7.02 11.99 4.20
N PRO A 109 7.09 11.74 2.88
CA PRO A 109 6.27 12.43 1.90
C PRO A 109 4.76 12.13 2.09
N PRO A 110 3.86 12.94 1.50
CA PRO A 110 2.44 12.62 1.40
C PRO A 110 2.21 11.21 0.81
N LEU A 111 1.11 10.56 1.20
CA LEU A 111 0.87 9.15 0.84
C LEU A 111 0.56 9.01 -0.66
N GLU A 112 0.00 10.06 -1.26
CA GLU A 112 -0.40 10.16 -2.67
C GLU A 112 0.79 10.19 -3.63
N LEU A 113 1.99 10.53 -3.13
CA LEU A 113 3.23 10.55 -3.93
C LEU A 113 3.90 9.18 -4.04
N TYR A 114 3.43 8.18 -3.31
CA TYR A 114 4.04 6.85 -3.33
C TYR A 114 3.66 6.13 -4.62
N PRO A 115 4.61 5.47 -5.30
CA PRO A 115 4.33 4.78 -6.56
C PRO A 115 3.20 3.73 -6.47
N ASP A 116 3.07 3.05 -5.33
CA ASP A 116 2.06 2.02 -5.07
C ASP A 116 0.77 2.55 -4.40
N TYR A 117 0.53 3.86 -4.40
CA TYR A 117 -0.60 4.47 -3.67
C TYR A 117 -1.96 3.88 -4.09
N ASN A 118 -2.21 3.75 -5.39
CA ASN A 118 -3.50 3.31 -5.94
C ASN A 118 -3.82 1.85 -5.56
N GLU A 119 -2.81 1.01 -5.43
CA GLU A 119 -2.94 -0.36 -4.94
C GLU A 119 -3.08 -0.37 -3.41
N ALA A 120 -2.28 0.43 -2.72
CA ALA A 120 -2.21 0.46 -1.27
C ALA A 120 -3.51 1.00 -0.64
N ILE A 121 -4.18 1.98 -1.24
CA ILE A 121 -5.42 2.56 -0.71
C ILE A 121 -6.53 1.52 -0.57
N LYS A 122 -6.54 0.48 -1.43
CA LYS A 122 -7.49 -0.64 -1.39
C LYS A 122 -7.39 -1.45 -0.08
N ILE A 123 -6.27 -1.37 0.63
CA ILE A 123 -6.10 -1.99 1.97
C ILE A 123 -7.13 -1.45 2.97
N LYS A 124 -7.61 -0.22 2.79
CA LYS A 124 -8.67 0.36 3.63
C LYS A 124 -10.00 -0.39 3.52
N GLU A 125 -10.19 -1.14 2.44
CA GLU A 125 -11.34 -2.02 2.22
C GLU A 125 -11.10 -3.45 2.73
N HIS A 126 -9.93 -3.76 3.31
CA HIS A 126 -9.69 -5.08 3.89
C HIS A 126 -10.37 -5.23 5.25
N LEU A 127 -10.68 -6.48 5.61
CA LEU A 127 -11.29 -6.86 6.89
C LEU A 127 -10.53 -6.27 8.09
N SER A 128 -9.20 -6.37 8.11
CA SER A 128 -8.36 -5.82 9.18
C SER A 128 -8.57 -4.32 9.36
N TYR A 129 -8.68 -3.56 8.26
CA TYR A 129 -8.86 -2.13 8.37
C TYR A 129 -10.25 -1.78 8.90
N LYS A 130 -11.31 -2.40 8.37
CA LYS A 130 -12.69 -2.16 8.80
C LYS A 130 -12.94 -2.57 10.26
N LEU A 131 -12.33 -3.66 10.73
CA LEU A 131 -12.41 -4.07 12.14
C LEU A 131 -11.73 -3.08 13.07
N GLY A 132 -10.52 -2.63 12.72
CA GLY A 132 -9.81 -1.62 13.50
C GLY A 132 -10.54 -0.28 13.53
N GLU A 133 -11.17 0.11 12.42
CA GLU A 133 -12.00 1.31 12.35
C GLU A 133 -13.22 1.21 13.27
N ALA A 134 -13.89 0.05 13.28
CA ALA A 134 -14.99 -0.20 14.21
C ALA A 134 -14.56 -0.10 15.67
N LEU A 135 -13.37 -0.62 16.01
CA LEU A 135 -12.81 -0.54 17.37
C LEU A 135 -12.47 0.91 17.75
N ILE A 136 -11.79 1.66 16.89
CA ILE A 136 -11.47 3.09 17.16
C ILE A 136 -12.75 3.92 17.32
N ASN A 137 -13.78 3.64 16.52
CA ASN A 137 -15.06 4.34 16.64
C ASN A 137 -15.83 3.94 17.91
N ALA A 138 -15.64 2.73 18.43
CA ALA A 138 -16.21 2.31 19.70
C ALA A 138 -15.57 3.06 20.89
N ASP A 139 -14.26 3.32 20.83
CA ASP A 139 -13.50 4.05 21.86
C ASP A 139 -14.01 5.50 22.06
N LYS A 140 -14.68 6.07 21.04
CA LYS A 140 -15.24 7.43 21.08
C LYS A 140 -16.58 7.54 21.84
N SER A 141 -17.20 6.43 22.23
CA SER A 141 -18.53 6.43 22.86
C SER A 141 -18.57 5.53 24.09
N LYS A 142 -19.20 5.99 25.18
CA LYS A 142 -19.38 5.21 26.43
C LYS A 142 -20.06 3.85 26.21
N LEU A 143 -20.95 3.74 25.22
CA LEU A 143 -21.66 2.50 24.86
C LEU A 143 -21.09 1.84 23.59
N GLY A 144 -20.03 2.40 23.02
CA GLY A 144 -19.45 1.95 21.75
C GLY A 144 -19.02 0.48 21.80
N TYR A 145 -18.39 0.07 22.89
CA TYR A 145 -17.93 -1.30 23.11
C TYR A 145 -19.05 -2.33 23.24
N LEU A 146 -20.21 -1.96 23.80
CA LEU A 146 -21.39 -2.85 23.86
C LEU A 146 -21.89 -3.22 22.46
N THR A 147 -21.85 -2.25 21.54
CA THR A 147 -22.27 -2.46 20.14
C THR A 147 -21.15 -3.03 19.26
N LEU A 148 -19.90 -3.03 19.74
CA LEU A 148 -18.73 -3.40 18.96
C LEU A 148 -18.77 -4.86 18.51
N TRP A 149 -19.17 -5.78 19.40
CA TRP A 149 -19.30 -7.20 19.07
C TRP A 149 -20.20 -7.43 17.85
N PHE A 150 -21.40 -6.82 17.85
CA PHE A 150 -22.35 -6.93 16.74
C PHE A 150 -21.80 -6.30 15.45
N LYS A 151 -21.11 -5.16 15.55
CA LYS A 151 -20.46 -4.51 14.39
C LYS A 151 -19.38 -5.40 13.79
N CYS A 152 -18.49 -5.95 14.61
CA CYS A 152 -17.42 -6.84 14.17
C CYS A 152 -17.98 -8.10 13.51
N LYS A 153 -19.02 -8.72 14.09
CA LYS A 153 -19.71 -9.87 13.50
C LYS A 153 -20.32 -9.52 12.14
N LYS A 154 -21.00 -8.37 12.01
CA LYS A 154 -21.57 -7.91 10.74
C LYS A 154 -20.50 -7.65 9.69
N ILE A 155 -19.37 -7.05 10.09
CA ILE A 155 -18.23 -6.81 9.19
C ILE A 155 -17.67 -8.16 8.72
N ALA A 156 -17.29 -9.06 9.62
CA ALA A 156 -16.73 -10.37 9.26
C ALA A 156 -17.65 -11.18 8.32
N ASN A 157 -18.96 -11.17 8.58
CA ASN A 157 -19.94 -11.85 7.73
C ASN A 157 -20.02 -11.29 6.29
N LYS A 158 -19.70 -10.01 6.07
CA LYS A 158 -19.64 -9.43 4.72
C LYS A 158 -18.42 -9.90 3.92
N PHE A 159 -17.34 -10.26 4.60
CA PHE A 159 -16.10 -10.73 3.97
C PHE A 159 -16.06 -12.26 3.77
N ASN A 160 -16.94 -12.99 4.45
CA ASN A 160 -17.11 -14.45 4.30
C ASN A 160 -18.21 -14.83 3.29
N LYS A 161 -18.82 -13.84 2.62
CA LYS A 161 -19.74 -14.04 1.49
C LYS A 161 -18.96 -13.93 0.19
#